data_AF-A0A9W8LQF2-F1
#
_entry.id   AF-A0A9W8LQF2-F1
#
_cell.length_a   1.000
_cell.length_b   1.000
_cell.length_c   1.000
_cell.angle_alpha   90.00
_cell.angle_beta   90.00
_cell.angle_gamma   90.00
#
_symmetry.space_group_name_H-M   'P 1'
#
loop_
_entity.id
_entity.type
_entity.pdbx_description
1 polymer ?
#
loop_
_entity_poly.entity_id
_entity_poly.type
_entity_poly.pdbx_seq_one_letter_code
_entity_poly.pdbx_strand_id
1 'polypeptide(L)'
;SEAPLRSVVLILAAMFEDTLDVEDVEINRDLAAAGEPPETLDHDLLHYLFVASEPYLHADSGDKVKESSSGRRVLHLSKLLTEAKVDEGFRWLSFACELKRSEYYAQYVGCYAQGTMQAALVRDLHILQEWFPNLFYTELPRICSAFLVEFVGCRGIVRRVVSLIDQPQLYHLYMLIARGQLCIFGCRPADVCMTVSATLECDSFEQVCLWQLLTSEFSANIPMAAELTAHLLLKCQLDFTSNSEAATGLLSLLRSAAFCQIASGSGNVCI
;
A
#
# COMPACT_ATOMS: atom_id res chain seq x y z
N SER A 1 18.20 19.97 13.83
CA SER A 1 17.95 20.89 12.69
C SER A 1 16.47 21.20 12.63
N GLU A 2 15.97 22.05 13.53
CA GLU A 2 14.53 22.30 13.76
C GLU A 2 13.95 23.48 12.96
N ALA A 3 14.82 24.27 12.32
CA ALA A 3 14.43 25.46 11.56
C ALA A 3 13.40 25.21 10.42
N PRO A 4 13.42 24.08 9.68
CA PRO A 4 12.45 23.83 8.61
C PRO A 4 11.04 23.59 9.15
N LEU A 5 10.90 22.78 10.20
CA LEU A 5 9.61 22.41 10.81
C LEU A 5 8.93 23.62 11.46
N ARG A 6 9.68 24.46 12.19
CA ARG A 6 9.15 25.72 12.73
C ARG A 6 8.64 26.66 11.64
N SER A 7 9.34 26.71 10.51
CA SER A 7 8.92 27.53 9.37
C SER A 7 7.64 26.99 8.73
N VAL A 8 7.51 25.67 8.61
CA VAL A 8 6.30 25.01 8.11
C VAL A 8 5.11 25.22 9.04
N VAL A 9 5.27 25.05 10.36
CA VAL A 9 4.21 25.30 11.36
C VAL A 9 3.76 26.77 11.35
N LEU A 10 4.68 27.73 11.21
CA LEU A 10 4.33 29.15 11.09
C LEU A 10 3.64 29.48 9.75
N ILE A 11 4.03 28.82 8.66
CA ILE A 11 3.36 28.93 7.36
C ILE A 11 1.95 28.33 7.44
N LEU A 12 1.79 27.20 8.14
CA LEU A 12 0.51 26.54 8.39
C LEU A 12 -0.42 27.41 9.24
N ALA A 13 0.08 27.96 10.36
CA ALA A 13 -0.67 28.89 11.19
C ALA A 13 -1.11 30.13 10.38
N ALA A 14 -0.22 30.72 9.58
CA ALA A 14 -0.54 31.87 8.74
C ALA A 14 -1.46 31.55 7.54
N MET A 15 -1.55 30.27 7.13
CA MET A 15 -2.40 29.84 6.01
C MET A 15 -3.84 29.53 6.42
N PHE A 16 -4.05 29.19 7.69
CA PHE A 16 -5.32 28.68 8.24
C PHE A 16 -5.83 29.48 9.44
N GLU A 17 -5.37 30.73 9.62
CA GLU A 17 -5.78 31.67 10.69
C GLU A 17 -7.30 31.83 10.84
N ASP A 18 -8.08 31.54 9.80
CA ASP A 18 -9.56 31.61 9.82
C ASP A 18 -10.26 30.27 10.18
N THR A 19 -9.51 29.18 10.39
CA THR A 19 -10.06 27.80 10.47
C THR A 19 -9.53 26.93 11.62
N LEU A 20 -8.41 27.28 12.24
CA LEU A 20 -7.86 26.52 13.38
C LEU A 20 -8.14 27.26 14.69
N ASP A 21 -8.66 26.56 15.70
CA ASP A 21 -8.74 27.10 17.06
C ASP A 21 -7.31 27.34 17.57
N VAL A 22 -7.06 28.58 18.01
CA VAL A 22 -5.74 29.13 18.35
C VAL A 22 -5.01 28.31 19.43
N GLU A 23 -5.77 27.60 20.28
CA GLU A 23 -5.24 26.81 21.39
C GLU A 23 -4.40 25.58 20.93
N ASP A 24 -4.78 24.91 19.83
CA ASP A 24 -4.06 23.71 19.33
C ASP A 24 -2.71 24.07 18.67
N VAL A 25 -2.60 25.29 18.15
CA VAL A 25 -1.36 25.82 17.56
C VAL A 25 -0.37 26.25 18.65
N GLU A 26 -0.86 26.73 19.79
CA GLU A 26 -0.02 27.12 20.94
C GLU A 26 0.58 25.91 21.67
N ILE A 27 -0.17 24.81 21.82
CA ILE A 27 0.32 23.57 22.46
C ILE A 27 1.56 23.00 21.72
N ASN A 28 1.52 22.99 20.39
CA ASN A 28 2.64 22.51 19.57
C ASN A 28 3.84 23.47 19.57
N ARG A 29 3.62 24.76 19.84
CA ARG A 29 4.67 25.78 19.92
C ARG A 29 5.52 25.63 21.19
N ASP A 30 4.88 25.26 22.29
CA ASP A 30 5.52 25.06 23.59
C ASP A 30 6.30 23.73 23.64
N LEU A 31 5.79 22.67 23.01
CA LEU A 31 6.51 21.39 22.84
C LEU A 31 7.81 21.57 22.03
N ALA A 32 7.77 22.37 20.95
CA ALA A 32 8.95 22.70 20.15
C ALA A 32 9.97 23.62 20.87
N ALA A 33 9.59 24.27 21.98
CA ALA A 33 10.50 25.07 22.80
C ALA A 33 11.18 24.24 23.91
N ALA A 34 10.64 23.06 24.24
CA ALA A 34 11.13 22.17 25.28
C ALA A 34 12.34 21.30 24.86
N GLY A 35 12.75 21.35 23.58
CA GLY A 35 13.91 20.60 23.07
C GLY A 35 13.68 19.08 22.98
N GLU A 36 12.43 18.63 23.10
CA GLU A 36 12.04 17.29 22.71
C GLU A 36 12.08 17.22 21.17
N PRO A 37 12.61 16.13 20.58
CA PRO A 37 12.51 15.94 19.13
C PRO A 37 11.03 16.10 18.78
N PRO A 38 10.67 16.88 17.74
CA PRO A 38 9.27 17.05 17.39
C PRO A 38 8.70 15.66 17.18
N GLU A 39 7.93 15.18 18.16
CA GLU A 39 7.05 14.05 17.95
C GLU A 39 6.29 14.43 16.70
N THR A 40 6.50 13.62 15.67
CA THR A 40 5.87 13.64 14.36
C THR A 40 4.74 14.66 14.28
N LEU A 41 4.87 15.69 13.43
CA LEU A 41 3.77 16.61 13.10
C LEU A 41 2.48 15.78 13.12
N ASP A 42 1.61 16.06 14.10
CA ASP A 42 0.62 15.10 14.59
C ASP A 42 -0.16 14.57 13.38
N HIS A 43 -0.35 13.24 13.30
CA HIS A 43 -1.13 12.63 12.23
C HIS A 43 -2.47 13.36 12.10
N ASP A 44 -3.02 13.75 13.25
CA ASP A 44 -4.26 14.48 13.36
C ASP A 44 -4.13 15.90 12.81
N LEU A 45 -3.05 16.64 13.10
CA LEU A 45 -2.86 18.00 12.59
C LEU A 45 -2.75 18.05 11.06
N LEU A 46 -1.97 17.13 10.47
CA LEU A 46 -1.88 17.03 9.00
C LEU A 46 -3.20 16.55 8.39
N HIS A 47 -3.88 15.60 9.03
CA HIS A 47 -5.23 15.18 8.62
C HIS A 47 -6.21 16.35 8.63
N TYR A 48 -6.24 17.15 9.70
CA TYR A 48 -7.04 18.38 9.80
C TYR A 48 -6.70 19.36 8.68
N LEU A 49 -5.43 19.56 8.37
CA LEU A 49 -5.00 20.43 7.27
C LEU A 49 -5.43 19.91 5.91
N PHE A 50 -5.37 18.59 5.70
CA PHE A 50 -5.81 17.96 4.47
C PHE A 50 -7.34 18.00 4.33
N VAL A 51 -8.10 17.70 5.39
CA VAL A 51 -9.56 17.82 5.42
C VAL A 51 -10.00 19.28 5.23
N ALA A 52 -9.36 20.24 5.90
CA ALA A 52 -9.62 21.66 5.70
C ALA A 52 -9.30 22.13 4.26
N SER A 53 -8.40 21.42 3.57
CA SER A 53 -8.08 21.68 2.16
C SER A 53 -9.03 21.03 1.15
N GLU A 54 -9.84 20.04 1.56
CA GLU A 54 -10.75 19.28 0.69
C GLU A 54 -11.68 20.18 -0.16
N PRO A 55 -12.37 21.21 0.40
CA PRO A 55 -13.24 22.08 -0.40
C PRO A 55 -12.51 22.84 -1.51
N TYR A 56 -11.20 23.03 -1.35
CA TYR A 56 -10.34 23.82 -2.22
C TYR A 56 -9.65 23.00 -3.31
N LEU A 57 -9.54 21.68 -3.09
CA LEU A 57 -9.07 20.68 -4.06
C LEU A 57 -10.18 20.25 -5.03
N HIS A 58 -11.46 20.55 -4.71
CA HIS A 58 -12.65 20.18 -5.48
C HIS A 58 -13.10 21.20 -6.55
N ALA A 59 -12.33 22.26 -6.81
CA ALA A 59 -12.67 23.19 -7.88
C ALA A 59 -12.37 22.55 -9.25
N ASP A 60 -13.23 21.64 -9.73
CA ASP A 60 -13.08 21.06 -11.05
C ASP A 60 -14.40 20.98 -11.84
N SER A 61 -14.26 21.11 -13.16
CA SER A 61 -15.15 20.56 -14.21
C SER A 61 -16.39 21.32 -14.71
N GLY A 62 -16.47 22.66 -14.67
CA GLY A 62 -17.59 23.34 -15.36
C GLY A 62 -17.46 24.84 -15.58
N ASP A 63 -16.94 25.56 -14.60
CA ASP A 63 -16.63 26.98 -14.74
C ASP A 63 -15.12 27.18 -14.68
N LYS A 64 -14.62 28.16 -15.43
CA LYS A 64 -13.22 28.63 -15.37
C LYS A 64 -12.93 29.32 -14.02
N VAL A 65 -13.29 28.70 -12.91
CA VAL A 65 -12.87 29.12 -11.58
C VAL A 65 -11.44 28.62 -11.43
N LYS A 66 -10.52 29.58 -11.50
CA LYS A 66 -9.11 29.45 -11.13
C LYS A 66 -8.99 28.44 -9.98
N GLU A 67 -8.18 27.39 -10.14
CA GLU A 67 -7.67 26.58 -9.03
C GLU A 67 -7.51 27.50 -7.82
N SER A 68 -8.31 27.25 -6.78
CA SER A 68 -8.35 28.16 -5.64
C SER A 68 -6.93 28.32 -5.11
N SER A 69 -6.54 29.55 -4.74
CA SER A 69 -5.21 29.84 -4.22
C SER A 69 -4.83 28.92 -3.05
N SER A 70 -5.81 28.41 -2.32
CA SER A 70 -5.66 27.51 -1.17
C SER A 70 -5.24 26.09 -1.56
N GLY A 71 -5.84 25.48 -2.59
CA GLY A 71 -5.42 24.15 -3.08
C GLY A 71 -3.97 24.15 -3.59
N ARG A 72 -3.59 25.21 -4.31
CA ARG A 72 -2.18 25.43 -4.70
C ARG A 72 -1.25 25.64 -3.52
N ARG A 73 -1.71 26.27 -2.44
CA ARG A 73 -0.90 26.46 -1.22
C ARG A 73 -0.68 25.14 -0.48
N VAL A 74 -1.65 24.23 -0.43
CA VAL A 74 -1.50 22.91 0.21
C VAL A 74 -0.52 22.03 -0.56
N LEU A 75 -0.63 22.00 -1.89
CA LEU A 75 0.36 21.32 -2.73
C LEU A 75 1.76 21.99 -2.62
N HIS A 76 1.81 23.32 -2.53
CA HIS A 76 3.07 24.04 -2.29
C HIS A 76 3.68 23.74 -0.91
N LEU A 77 2.86 23.61 0.13
CA LEU A 77 3.32 23.19 1.45
C LEU A 77 3.88 21.77 1.41
N SER A 78 3.19 20.86 0.73
CA SER A 78 3.70 19.51 0.50
C SER A 78 5.02 19.50 -0.26
N LYS A 79 5.22 20.43 -1.21
CA LYS A 79 6.50 20.65 -1.88
C LYS A 79 7.58 21.04 -0.87
N LEU A 80 7.31 22.04 -0.04
CA LEU A 80 8.26 22.52 0.96
C LEU A 80 8.63 21.44 1.97
N LEU A 81 7.67 20.61 2.40
CA LEU A 81 7.90 19.45 3.25
C LEU A 81 8.76 18.39 2.55
N THR A 82 8.48 18.10 1.28
CA THR A 82 9.29 17.16 0.48
C THR A 82 10.72 17.69 0.28
N GLU A 83 10.89 18.98 0.00
CA GLU A 83 12.21 19.65 -0.11
C GLU A 83 12.95 19.66 1.23
N ALA A 84 12.23 19.73 2.35
CA ALA A 84 12.75 19.58 3.69
C ALA A 84 13.08 18.12 4.07
N LYS A 85 12.92 17.17 3.13
CA LYS A 85 13.12 15.72 3.31
C LYS A 85 12.22 15.12 4.39
N VAL A 86 11.02 15.66 4.55
CA VAL A 86 9.97 15.02 5.34
C VAL A 86 9.22 14.08 4.41
N ASP A 87 9.27 12.79 4.70
CA ASP A 87 8.63 11.75 3.90
C ASP A 87 7.11 11.73 4.14
N GLU A 88 6.39 12.58 3.41
CA GLU A 88 4.94 12.81 3.57
C GLU A 88 4.07 11.96 2.63
N GLY A 89 4.67 11.23 1.68
CA GLY A 89 3.92 10.54 0.63
C GLY A 89 2.94 9.50 1.17
N PHE A 90 3.31 8.77 2.23
CA PHE A 90 2.42 7.79 2.85
C PHE A 90 1.20 8.44 3.52
N ARG A 91 1.31 9.70 3.98
CA ARG A 91 0.19 10.43 4.58
C ARG A 91 -0.79 10.88 3.53
N TRP A 92 -0.28 11.38 2.40
CA TRP A 92 -1.11 11.64 1.21
C TRP A 92 -1.82 10.38 0.72
N LEU A 93 -1.13 9.24 0.75
CA LEU A 93 -1.71 7.94 0.39
C LEU A 93 -2.86 7.57 1.34
N SER A 94 -2.64 7.67 2.66
CA SER A 94 -3.64 7.39 3.69
C SER A 94 -4.85 8.32 3.55
N PHE A 95 -4.60 9.63 3.40
CA PHE A 95 -5.64 10.65 3.22
C PHE A 95 -6.48 10.40 1.95
N ALA A 96 -5.82 10.11 0.82
CA ALA A 96 -6.50 9.77 -0.42
C ALA A 96 -7.38 8.52 -0.29
N CYS A 97 -6.92 7.52 0.48
CA CYS A 97 -7.70 6.30 0.75
C CYS A 97 -8.91 6.57 1.66
N GLU A 98 -8.73 7.39 2.69
CA GLU A 98 -9.79 7.75 3.64
C GLU A 98 -10.93 8.51 2.94
N LEU A 99 -10.58 9.47 2.09
CA LEU A 99 -11.56 10.21 1.29
C LEU A 99 -12.11 9.44 0.08
N LYS A 100 -11.53 8.28 -0.24
CA LYS A 100 -11.81 7.52 -1.48
C LYS A 100 -11.56 8.36 -2.74
N ARG A 101 -10.48 9.14 -2.73
CA ARG A 101 -10.07 10.12 -3.75
C ARG A 101 -8.63 9.86 -4.17
N SER A 102 -8.39 8.79 -4.92
CA SER A 102 -7.04 8.41 -5.36
C SER A 102 -6.37 9.45 -6.25
N GLU A 103 -7.16 10.34 -6.87
CA GLU A 103 -6.68 11.48 -7.66
C GLU A 103 -5.76 12.43 -6.87
N TYR A 104 -5.94 12.56 -5.55
CA TYR A 104 -5.11 13.44 -4.72
C TYR A 104 -3.70 12.90 -4.55
N TYR A 105 -3.57 11.61 -4.27
CA TYR A 105 -2.26 10.96 -4.26
C TYR A 105 -1.63 11.02 -5.65
N ALA A 106 -2.42 10.86 -6.71
CA ALA A 106 -1.92 10.95 -8.08
C ALA A 106 -1.37 12.35 -8.43
N GLN A 107 -2.06 13.40 -8.02
CA GLN A 107 -1.59 14.78 -8.18
C GLN A 107 -0.32 15.03 -7.37
N TYR A 108 -0.28 14.58 -6.11
CA TYR A 108 0.93 14.65 -5.28
C TYR A 108 2.12 13.97 -5.98
N VAL A 109 1.93 12.74 -6.46
CA VAL A 109 2.96 11.99 -7.17
C VAL A 109 3.39 12.73 -8.44
N GLY A 110 2.45 13.18 -9.26
CA GLY A 110 2.74 13.87 -10.52
C GLY A 110 3.46 15.21 -10.36
N CYS A 111 3.25 15.90 -9.24
CA CYS A 111 3.89 17.19 -8.97
C CYS A 111 5.22 17.05 -8.20
N TYR A 112 5.35 16.04 -7.34
CA TYR A 112 6.39 16.04 -6.30
C TYR A 112 7.15 14.72 -6.13
N ALA A 113 6.58 13.58 -6.50
CA ALA A 113 7.31 12.31 -6.45
C ALA A 113 8.18 12.16 -7.70
N GLN A 114 9.41 11.68 -7.52
CA GLN A 114 10.26 11.28 -8.64
C GLN A 114 9.89 9.85 -9.06
N GLY A 115 9.59 9.66 -10.34
CA GLY A 115 9.37 8.33 -10.92
C GLY A 115 7.92 8.03 -11.29
N THR A 116 7.58 6.74 -11.37
CA THR A 116 6.23 6.27 -11.71
C THR A 116 5.35 6.22 -10.47
N MET A 117 4.02 6.21 -10.68
CA MET A 117 3.04 5.98 -9.60
C MET A 117 3.36 4.73 -8.78
N GLN A 118 3.66 3.63 -9.46
CA GLN A 118 4.02 2.38 -8.80
C GLN A 118 5.29 2.51 -7.96
N ALA A 119 6.30 3.25 -8.42
CA ALA A 119 7.52 3.47 -7.64
C ALA A 119 7.27 4.33 -6.39
N ALA A 120 6.46 5.39 -6.53
CA ALA A 120 6.03 6.21 -5.39
C ALA A 120 5.24 5.38 -4.37
N LEU A 121 4.29 4.57 -4.85
CA LEU A 121 3.48 3.69 -4.01
C LEU A 121 4.35 2.68 -3.25
N VAL A 122 5.33 2.04 -3.91
CA VAL A 122 6.27 1.10 -3.25
C VAL A 122 7.08 1.81 -2.15
N ARG A 123 7.56 3.02 -2.41
CA ARG A 123 8.32 3.82 -1.44
C ARG A 123 7.45 4.21 -0.24
N ASP A 124 6.26 4.73 -0.49
CA ASP A 124 5.39 5.25 0.56
C ASP A 124 4.80 4.12 1.40
N LEU A 125 4.49 2.97 0.79
CA LEU A 125 4.12 1.75 1.50
C LEU A 125 5.26 1.18 2.35
N HIS A 126 6.51 1.31 1.89
CA HIS A 126 7.66 0.90 2.67
C HIS A 126 7.81 1.74 3.94
N ILE A 127 7.67 3.06 3.83
CA ILE A 127 7.67 3.97 4.99
C ILE A 127 6.50 3.63 5.91
N LEU A 128 5.29 3.46 5.37
CA LEU A 128 4.13 3.09 6.17
C LEU A 128 4.35 1.78 6.95
N GLN A 129 4.96 0.78 6.30
CA GLN A 129 5.25 -0.51 6.92
C GLN A 129 6.31 -0.40 8.04
N GLU A 130 7.40 0.33 7.81
CA GLU A 130 8.50 0.43 8.77
C GLU A 130 8.09 1.19 10.03
N TRP A 131 7.33 2.27 9.86
CA TRP A 131 6.97 3.15 10.97
C TRP A 131 5.64 2.75 11.64
N PHE A 132 4.69 2.23 10.87
CA PHE A 132 3.32 1.94 11.33
C PHE A 132 2.81 0.59 10.81
N PRO A 133 3.41 -0.55 11.18
CA PRO A 133 3.08 -1.86 10.61
C PRO A 133 1.61 -2.25 10.79
N ASN A 134 0.99 -1.94 11.94
CA ASN A 134 -0.42 -2.24 12.16
C ASN A 134 -1.35 -1.42 11.23
N LEU A 135 -1.00 -0.15 11.00
CA LEU A 135 -1.74 0.71 10.09
C LEU A 135 -1.57 0.24 8.63
N PHE A 136 -0.35 -0.15 8.26
CA PHE A 136 -0.05 -0.74 6.94
C PHE A 136 -0.99 -1.90 6.59
N TYR A 137 -1.14 -2.89 7.47
CA TYR A 137 -2.03 -4.04 7.20
C TYR A 137 -3.52 -3.69 7.27
N THR A 138 -3.89 -2.68 8.05
CA THR A 138 -5.28 -2.21 8.16
C THR A 138 -5.72 -1.44 6.91
N GLU A 139 -4.82 -0.61 6.35
CA GLU A 139 -5.08 0.21 5.16
C GLU A 139 -4.89 -0.54 3.84
N LEU A 140 -4.17 -1.67 3.85
CA LEU A 140 -3.84 -2.46 2.66
C LEU A 140 -5.03 -2.72 1.72
N PRO A 141 -6.23 -3.11 2.20
CA PRO A 141 -7.39 -3.34 1.33
C PRO A 141 -7.87 -2.07 0.63
N ARG A 142 -7.85 -0.94 1.34
CA ARG A 142 -8.26 0.36 0.78
C ARG A 142 -7.26 0.82 -0.27
N ILE A 143 -5.97 0.74 0.05
CA ILE A 143 -4.88 1.08 -0.88
C ILE A 143 -4.95 0.19 -2.13
N CYS A 144 -5.09 -1.13 -1.96
CA CYS A 144 -5.24 -2.06 -3.08
C CYS A 144 -6.46 -1.72 -3.96
N SER A 145 -7.59 -1.35 -3.35
CA SER A 145 -8.79 -0.97 -4.10
C SER A 145 -8.63 0.35 -4.87
N ALA A 146 -7.92 1.31 -4.29
CA ALA A 146 -7.69 2.64 -4.85
C ALA A 146 -6.64 2.65 -5.98
N PHE A 147 -5.64 1.76 -5.90
CA PHE A 147 -4.48 1.72 -6.79
C PHE A 147 -4.28 0.32 -7.40
N LEU A 148 -5.38 -0.34 -7.80
CA LEU A 148 -5.36 -1.74 -8.23
C LEU A 148 -4.33 -2.03 -9.33
N VAL A 149 -4.20 -1.11 -10.30
CA VAL A 149 -3.30 -1.27 -11.47
C VAL A 149 -1.83 -1.23 -11.05
N GLU A 150 -1.48 -0.35 -10.12
CA GLU A 150 -0.13 -0.19 -9.61
C GLU A 150 0.21 -1.21 -8.52
N PHE A 151 -0.79 -1.69 -7.79
CA PHE A 151 -0.65 -2.57 -6.64
C PHE A 151 -0.50 -4.05 -7.03
N VAL A 152 -1.40 -4.54 -7.86
CA VAL A 152 -1.54 -5.97 -8.17
C VAL A 152 -0.31 -6.51 -8.89
N GLY A 153 0.23 -7.62 -8.42
CA GLY A 153 1.41 -8.27 -9.02
C GLY A 153 2.69 -7.44 -8.89
N CYS A 154 2.68 -6.35 -8.12
CA CYS A 154 3.86 -5.54 -7.92
C CYS A 154 4.83 -6.23 -6.95
N ARG A 155 5.95 -6.76 -7.48
CA ARG A 155 7.02 -7.39 -6.68
C ARG A 155 7.38 -6.60 -5.43
N GLY A 156 7.57 -5.28 -5.59
CA GLY A 156 7.98 -4.41 -4.49
C GLY A 156 6.97 -4.44 -3.35
N ILE A 157 5.68 -4.32 -3.67
CA ILE A 157 4.59 -4.31 -2.70
C ILE A 157 4.40 -5.68 -2.08
N VAL A 158 4.40 -6.76 -2.87
CA VAL A 158 4.26 -8.12 -2.35
C VAL A 158 5.38 -8.44 -1.35
N ARG A 159 6.62 -8.06 -1.65
CA ARG A 159 7.75 -8.24 -0.73
C ARG A 159 7.53 -7.47 0.58
N ARG A 160 7.02 -6.23 0.51
CA ARG A 160 6.66 -5.47 1.72
C ARG A 160 5.59 -6.20 2.50
N VAL A 161 4.51 -6.66 1.86
CA VAL A 161 3.44 -7.37 2.57
C VAL A 161 3.94 -8.55 3.40
N VAL A 162 4.96 -9.29 2.94
CA VAL A 162 5.45 -10.48 3.65
C VAL A 162 6.65 -10.22 4.58
N SER A 163 7.33 -9.08 4.49
CA SER A 163 8.63 -8.89 5.17
C SER A 163 8.56 -8.60 6.66
N LEU A 164 7.51 -7.94 7.13
CA LEU A 164 7.30 -7.62 8.56
C LEU A 164 5.93 -8.12 9.02
N ILE A 165 5.43 -9.21 8.43
CA ILE A 165 4.12 -9.73 8.75
C ILE A 165 4.21 -10.64 9.97
N ASP A 166 3.34 -10.40 10.94
CA ASP A 166 3.12 -11.35 12.03
C ASP A 166 1.95 -12.29 11.73
N GLN A 167 1.80 -13.32 12.55
CA GLN A 167 0.79 -14.34 12.32
C GLN A 167 -0.65 -13.82 12.41
N PRO A 168 -1.03 -12.94 13.36
CA PRO A 168 -2.32 -12.26 13.35
C PRO A 168 -2.61 -11.47 12.06
N GLN A 169 -1.64 -10.69 11.58
CA GLN A 169 -1.76 -9.91 10.34
C GLN A 169 -1.90 -10.83 9.12
N LEU A 170 -1.13 -11.92 9.07
CA LEU A 170 -1.25 -12.93 8.01
C LEU A 170 -2.65 -13.55 7.95
N TYR A 171 -3.22 -13.94 9.10
CA TYR A 171 -4.59 -14.45 9.15
C TYR A 171 -5.62 -13.38 8.76
N HIS A 172 -5.39 -12.13 9.13
CA HIS A 172 -6.25 -11.03 8.71
C HIS A 172 -6.26 -10.88 7.18
N LEU A 173 -5.08 -10.84 6.55
CA LEU A 173 -4.96 -10.76 5.10
C LEU A 173 -5.57 -11.99 4.40
N TYR A 174 -5.34 -13.20 4.94
CA TYR A 174 -5.96 -14.43 4.44
C TYR A 174 -7.49 -14.31 4.39
N MET A 175 -8.11 -13.82 5.46
CA MET A 175 -9.56 -13.67 5.53
C MET A 175 -10.08 -12.61 4.56
N LEU A 176 -9.33 -11.52 4.35
CA LEU A 176 -9.68 -10.49 3.37
C LEU A 176 -9.61 -11.03 1.94
N ILE A 177 -8.56 -11.77 1.59
CA ILE A 177 -8.41 -12.40 0.28
C ILE A 177 -9.51 -13.44 0.06
N ALA A 178 -9.76 -14.32 1.03
CA ALA A 178 -10.80 -15.35 0.92
C ALA A 178 -12.21 -14.76 0.74
N ARG A 179 -12.46 -13.54 1.22
CA ARG A 179 -13.72 -12.79 1.03
C ARG A 179 -13.75 -11.98 -0.27
N GLY A 180 -12.68 -11.96 -1.05
CA GLY A 180 -12.55 -11.13 -2.25
C GLY A 180 -12.40 -9.64 -1.96
N GLN A 181 -11.97 -9.27 -0.75
CA GLN A 181 -11.77 -7.87 -0.31
C GLN A 181 -10.35 -7.37 -0.54
N LEU A 182 -9.43 -8.26 -0.91
CA LEU A 182 -8.03 -7.96 -1.20
C LEU A 182 -7.53 -8.87 -2.33
N CYS A 183 -6.81 -8.29 -3.30
CA CYS A 183 -6.19 -9.02 -4.42
C CYS A 183 -4.75 -8.54 -4.54
N ILE A 184 -3.79 -9.41 -4.23
CA ILE A 184 -2.37 -9.05 -4.19
C ILE A 184 -1.67 -9.49 -5.48
N PHE A 185 -1.96 -10.69 -5.96
CA PHE A 185 -1.21 -11.33 -7.04
C PHE A 185 -1.86 -11.13 -8.41
N GLY A 186 -3.17 -10.94 -8.44
CA GLY A 186 -3.92 -10.62 -9.66
C GLY A 186 -4.56 -11.83 -10.31
N CYS A 187 -5.14 -11.61 -11.48
CA CYS A 187 -5.93 -12.62 -12.20
C CYS A 187 -5.17 -13.33 -13.33
N ARG A 188 -3.89 -13.00 -13.55
CA ARG A 188 -3.10 -13.54 -14.66
C ARG A 188 -1.91 -14.36 -14.15
N PRO A 189 -1.78 -15.63 -14.54
CA PRO A 189 -0.65 -16.48 -14.14
C PRO A 189 0.75 -15.92 -14.45
N ALA A 190 0.89 -15.12 -15.51
CA ALA A 190 2.16 -14.51 -15.89
C ALA A 190 2.67 -13.50 -14.85
N ASP A 191 1.77 -12.64 -14.34
CA ASP A 191 2.08 -11.61 -13.35
C ASP A 191 2.49 -12.26 -12.02
N VAL A 192 1.81 -13.36 -11.68
CA VAL A 192 2.15 -14.17 -10.51
C VAL A 192 3.53 -14.83 -10.64
N CYS A 193 3.87 -15.44 -11.78
CA CYS A 193 5.17 -16.11 -11.94
C CYS A 193 6.34 -15.13 -11.80
N MET A 194 6.20 -13.91 -12.34
CA MET A 194 7.20 -12.85 -12.12
C MET A 194 7.37 -12.51 -10.64
N THR A 195 6.26 -12.40 -9.91
CA THR A 195 6.25 -12.09 -8.47
C THR A 195 6.83 -13.23 -7.62
N VAL A 196 6.42 -14.47 -7.90
CA VAL A 196 6.91 -15.67 -7.22
C VAL A 196 8.41 -15.83 -7.45
N SER A 197 8.89 -15.76 -8.69
CA SER A 197 10.33 -15.91 -9.01
C SER A 197 11.19 -14.93 -8.22
N ALA A 198 10.71 -13.69 -8.14
CA ALA A 198 11.34 -12.59 -7.43
C ALA A 198 11.38 -12.73 -5.90
N THR A 199 10.52 -13.59 -5.33
CA THR A 199 10.40 -13.81 -3.89
C THR A 199 10.99 -15.15 -3.46
N LEU A 200 11.54 -15.95 -4.38
CA LEU A 200 12.35 -17.12 -4.02
C LEU A 200 13.66 -16.75 -3.32
N GLU A 201 14.10 -15.51 -3.47
CA GLU A 201 15.27 -14.94 -2.76
C GLU A 201 14.92 -14.47 -1.34
N CYS A 202 13.64 -14.56 -0.93
CA CYS A 202 13.18 -14.18 0.39
C CYS A 202 13.50 -15.27 1.44
N ASP A 203 13.45 -14.88 2.71
CA ASP A 203 13.65 -15.80 3.82
C ASP A 203 12.53 -16.86 3.89
N SER A 204 12.80 -18.02 4.49
CA SER A 204 11.83 -19.14 4.59
C SER A 204 10.46 -18.71 5.11
N PHE A 205 10.41 -17.83 6.13
CA PHE A 205 9.14 -17.35 6.67
C PHE A 205 8.36 -16.48 5.67
N GLU A 206 9.05 -15.55 4.99
CA GLU A 206 8.45 -14.70 3.95
C GLU A 206 7.90 -15.57 2.81
N GLN A 207 8.66 -16.59 2.38
CA GLN A 207 8.20 -17.55 1.37
C GLN A 207 6.95 -18.29 1.83
N VAL A 208 6.92 -18.82 3.05
CA VAL A 208 5.74 -19.51 3.60
C VAL A 208 4.52 -18.57 3.61
N CYS A 209 4.68 -17.33 4.07
CA CYS A 209 3.60 -16.34 4.08
C CYS A 209 3.08 -16.06 2.67
N LEU A 210 3.99 -15.85 1.71
CA LEU A 210 3.65 -15.62 0.31
C LEU A 210 2.83 -16.76 -0.28
N TRP A 211 3.26 -18.02 -0.08
CA TRP A 211 2.55 -19.19 -0.58
C TRP A 211 1.18 -19.39 0.08
N GLN A 212 1.02 -19.03 1.35
CA GLN A 212 -0.27 -19.06 2.03
C GLN A 212 -1.24 -18.01 1.46
N LEU A 213 -0.78 -16.77 1.26
CA LEU A 213 -1.58 -15.71 0.64
C LEU A 213 -1.94 -16.07 -0.80
N LEU A 214 -0.97 -16.55 -1.59
CA LEU A 214 -1.19 -17.01 -2.95
C LEU A 214 -2.24 -18.13 -3.01
N THR A 215 -2.08 -19.15 -2.17
CA THR A 215 -3.05 -20.25 -2.12
C THR A 215 -4.45 -19.75 -1.78
N SER A 216 -4.57 -18.79 -0.85
CA SER A 216 -5.87 -18.20 -0.50
C SER A 216 -6.54 -17.48 -1.67
N GLU A 217 -5.78 -16.77 -2.50
CA GLU A 217 -6.31 -16.01 -3.64
C GLU A 217 -6.77 -16.92 -4.79
N PHE A 218 -6.05 -18.02 -5.03
CA PHE A 218 -6.32 -18.89 -6.19
C PHE A 218 -7.16 -20.14 -5.88
N SER A 219 -7.20 -20.60 -4.62
CA SER A 219 -7.86 -21.88 -4.25
C SER A 219 -9.35 -21.96 -4.60
N ALA A 220 -10.05 -20.83 -4.59
CA ALA A 220 -11.46 -20.75 -4.97
C ALA A 220 -11.70 -20.84 -6.49
N ASN A 221 -10.67 -20.55 -7.30
CA ASN A 221 -10.74 -20.58 -8.76
C ASN A 221 -9.87 -21.72 -9.31
N ILE A 222 -10.43 -22.93 -9.31
CA ILE A 222 -9.72 -24.16 -9.69
C ILE A 222 -9.08 -24.08 -11.09
N PRO A 223 -9.77 -23.60 -12.15
CA PRO A 223 -9.13 -23.45 -13.46
C PRO A 223 -7.88 -22.56 -13.42
N MET A 224 -7.96 -21.43 -12.70
CA MET A 224 -6.86 -20.49 -12.56
C MET A 224 -5.72 -21.06 -11.72
N ALA A 225 -6.02 -21.82 -10.65
CA ALA A 225 -5.02 -22.52 -9.85
C ALA A 225 -4.27 -23.60 -10.66
N ALA A 226 -4.98 -24.34 -11.51
CA ALA A 226 -4.38 -25.33 -12.41
C ALA A 226 -3.49 -24.67 -13.47
N GLU A 227 -3.96 -23.60 -14.10
CA GLU A 227 -3.18 -22.83 -15.08
C GLU A 227 -1.93 -22.21 -14.44
N LEU A 228 -2.09 -21.60 -13.26
CA LEU A 228 -0.97 -21.04 -12.49
C LEU A 228 0.06 -22.12 -12.16
N THR A 229 -0.38 -23.28 -11.69
CA THR A 229 0.52 -24.39 -11.38
C THR A 229 1.31 -24.83 -12.61
N ALA A 230 0.64 -25.03 -13.75
CA ALA A 230 1.31 -25.38 -15.00
C ALA A 230 2.32 -24.30 -15.40
N HIS A 231 1.98 -23.02 -15.23
CA HIS A 231 2.87 -21.90 -15.53
C HIS A 231 4.11 -21.89 -14.62
N LEU A 232 3.93 -22.11 -13.31
CA LEU A 232 5.01 -22.14 -12.33
C LEU A 232 5.96 -23.33 -12.59
N LEU A 233 5.44 -24.51 -12.90
CA LEU A 233 6.24 -25.69 -13.22
C LEU A 233 7.03 -25.54 -14.51
N LEU A 234 6.41 -24.99 -15.57
CA LEU A 234 7.00 -24.95 -16.90
C LEU A 234 7.89 -23.72 -17.14
N LYS A 235 7.60 -22.58 -16.50
CA LYS A 235 8.27 -21.31 -16.81
C LYS A 235 9.09 -20.71 -15.67
N CYS A 236 8.69 -20.91 -14.42
CA CYS A 236 9.39 -20.29 -13.29
C CYS A 236 10.68 -21.05 -12.88
N GLN A 237 11.04 -22.15 -13.57
CA GLN A 237 12.27 -22.95 -13.35
C GLN A 237 12.60 -23.16 -11.86
N LEU A 238 11.58 -23.52 -11.06
CA LEU A 238 11.72 -23.66 -9.62
C LEU A 238 12.71 -24.79 -9.28
N ASP A 239 13.82 -24.44 -8.65
CA ASP A 239 14.71 -25.42 -8.04
C ASP A 239 14.16 -25.81 -6.66
N PHE A 240 13.44 -26.93 -6.62
CA PHE A 240 12.84 -27.46 -5.39
C PHE A 240 13.86 -28.00 -4.38
N THR A 241 15.12 -28.20 -4.79
CA THR A 241 16.18 -28.60 -3.85
C THR A 241 16.66 -27.42 -3.01
N SER A 242 16.59 -26.21 -3.58
CA SER A 242 16.97 -24.97 -2.91
C SER A 242 15.78 -24.20 -2.31
N ASN A 243 14.54 -24.52 -2.72
CA ASN A 243 13.32 -23.79 -2.32
C ASN A 243 12.24 -24.77 -1.83
N SER A 244 12.44 -25.34 -0.65
CA SER A 244 11.54 -26.35 -0.06
C SER A 244 10.14 -25.80 0.25
N GLU A 245 10.08 -24.52 0.58
CA GLU A 245 8.89 -23.74 0.87
C GLU A 245 8.05 -23.55 -0.40
N ALA A 246 8.72 -23.23 -1.52
CA ALA A 246 8.09 -23.16 -2.83
C ALA A 246 7.56 -24.51 -3.30
N ALA A 247 8.30 -25.60 -3.06
CA ALA A 247 7.80 -26.95 -3.33
C ALA A 247 6.51 -27.24 -2.53
N THR A 248 6.52 -26.92 -1.24
CA THR A 248 5.38 -27.15 -0.34
C THR A 248 4.16 -26.28 -0.71
N GLY A 249 4.39 -25.03 -1.06
CA GLY A 249 3.34 -24.11 -1.52
C GLY A 249 2.71 -24.58 -2.83
N LEU A 250 3.52 -25.01 -3.80
CA LEU A 250 3.05 -25.56 -5.06
C LEU A 250 2.22 -26.84 -4.86
N LEU A 251 2.67 -27.75 -4.00
CA LEU A 251 1.90 -28.94 -3.63
C LEU A 251 0.55 -28.59 -3.00
N SER A 252 0.48 -27.49 -2.24
CA SER A 252 -0.77 -27.01 -1.64
C SER A 252 -1.76 -26.48 -2.68
N LEU A 253 -1.28 -25.76 -3.70
CA LEU A 253 -2.08 -25.35 -4.86
C LEU A 253 -2.58 -26.56 -5.66
N LEU A 254 -1.70 -27.51 -5.95
CA LEU A 254 -2.03 -28.77 -6.65
C LEU A 254 -3.11 -29.55 -5.92
N ARG A 255 -2.98 -29.68 -4.60
CA ARG A 255 -3.96 -30.38 -3.77
C ARG A 255 -5.33 -29.71 -3.89
N SER A 256 -5.38 -28.38 -3.84
CA SER A 256 -6.62 -27.62 -3.97
C SER A 256 -7.28 -27.85 -5.35
N ALA A 257 -6.49 -27.91 -6.43
CA ALA A 257 -7.00 -28.20 -7.77
C ALA A 257 -7.46 -29.66 -7.95
N ALA A 258 -6.74 -30.63 -7.38
CA ALA A 258 -7.02 -32.07 -7.52
C ALA A 258 -8.26 -32.53 -6.71
N PHE A 259 -8.46 -32.01 -5.49
CA PHE A 259 -9.59 -32.40 -4.64
C PHE A 259 -10.95 -32.04 -5.27
N CYS A 260 -11.02 -30.98 -6.07
CA CYS A 260 -12.27 -30.58 -6.70
C CYS A 260 -12.62 -31.37 -7.97
N GLN A 261 -11.64 -31.91 -8.71
CA GLN A 261 -11.94 -32.80 -9.85
C GLN A 261 -12.60 -34.11 -9.39
N ILE A 262 -12.25 -34.59 -8.20
CA ILE A 262 -12.88 -35.75 -7.57
C ILE A 262 -14.31 -35.42 -7.11
N ALA A 263 -14.54 -34.21 -6.60
CA ALA A 263 -15.86 -33.74 -6.19
C ALA A 263 -16.81 -33.41 -7.36
N SER A 264 -16.28 -33.03 -8.53
CA SER A 264 -17.07 -32.67 -9.71
C SER A 264 -17.45 -33.83 -10.63
N GLY A 265 -17.16 -35.08 -10.25
CA GLY A 265 -17.78 -36.26 -10.88
C GLY A 265 -17.42 -36.51 -12.35
N SER A 266 -16.23 -36.09 -12.81
CA SER A 266 -15.65 -36.61 -14.05
C SER A 266 -14.52 -37.57 -13.69
N GLY A 267 -14.91 -38.80 -13.37
CA GLY A 267 -13.97 -39.89 -13.21
C GLY A 267 -13.19 -40.10 -14.51
N ASN A 268 -11.88 -39.93 -14.42
CA ASN A 268 -10.87 -40.78 -15.04
C ASN A 268 -9.52 -40.38 -14.44
N VAL A 269 -9.25 -40.93 -13.26
CA VAL A 269 -7.89 -40.99 -12.73
C VAL A 269 -7.18 -42.10 -13.50
N CYS A 270 -6.39 -41.72 -14.51
CA CYS A 270 -5.28 -42.56 -14.94
C CYS A 270 -4.05 -42.16 -14.11
N ILE A 271 -3.58 -43.13 -13.32
CA ILE A 271 -2.29 -43.13 -12.63
C ILE A 271 -1.17 -43.06 -13.68
#